data_AF-A4N5E7-F1
#
_entry.id   AF-A4N5E7-F1
#
_cell.length_a   1.000
_cell.length_b   1.000
_cell.length_c   1.000
_cell.angle_alpha   90.00
_cell.angle_beta   90.00
_cell.angle_gamma   90.00
#
_symmetry.space_group_name_H-M   'P 1'
#
loop_
_entity.id
_entity.type
_entity.pdbx_description
1 polymer ?
#
loop_
_entity_poly.entity_id
_entity_poly.type
_entity_poly.pdbx_seq_one_letter_code
_entity_poly.pdbx_strand_id
1 'polypeptide(L)'
;MITVFGLKSKLSPRREQLAEVIYNSLHLGLDIPKGKHAIRFLCLEKEDFYYPFDRSDDYTVIEINLMAGRMEGTKKTLDKNAI
;
A
#
# COMPACT_ATOMS: atom_id res chain seq x y z
N MET A 1 0.72 -9.48 -5.55
CA MET A 1 0.08 -9.36 -4.21
C MET A 1 0.53 -8.05 -3.59
N ILE A 2 -0.36 -7.33 -2.92
CA ILE A 2 0.00 -6.11 -2.19
C ILE A 2 -0.13 -6.38 -0.69
N THR A 3 0.89 -6.01 0.08
CA THR A 3 0.85 -6.07 1.54
C THR A 3 1.00 -4.66 2.10
N VAL A 4 0.07 -4.26 2.97
CA VAL A 4 0.09 -2.97 3.67
C VAL A 4 0.39 -3.23 5.14
N PHE A 5 1.45 -2.61 5.65
CA PHE A 5 1.89 -2.71 7.04
C PHE A 5 1.72 -1.37 7.73
N GLY A 6 1.33 -1.41 9.00
CA GLY A 6 1.16 -0.20 9.80
C GLY A 6 0.73 -0.54 11.21
N LEU A 7 0.83 0.45 12.10
CA LEU A 7 0.41 0.30 13.49
C LEU A 7 -1.09 0.00 13.55
N LYS A 8 -1.48 -1.04 14.29
CA LYS A 8 -2.87 -1.53 14.34
C LYS A 8 -3.89 -0.46 14.68
N SER A 9 -3.56 0.43 15.61
CA SER A 9 -4.42 1.55 16.05
C SER A 9 -4.69 2.57 14.94
N LYS A 10 -3.78 2.71 13.97
CA LYS A 10 -3.89 3.64 12.83
C LYS A 10 -4.38 2.97 11.56
N LEU A 11 -3.92 1.75 11.29
CA LEU A 11 -4.20 1.03 10.06
C LEU A 11 -5.57 0.38 10.05
N SER A 12 -5.99 -0.25 11.16
CA SER A 12 -7.25 -1.02 11.20
C SER A 12 -8.50 -0.22 10.82
N PRO A 13 -8.67 1.04 11.28
CA PRO A 13 -9.82 1.88 10.93
C PRO A 13 -9.82 2.34 9.46
N ARG A 14 -8.67 2.32 8.78
CA ARG A 14 -8.51 2.89 7.42
C ARG A 14 -8.42 1.82 6.32
N ARG A 15 -8.57 0.53 6.65
CA ARG A 15 -8.34 -0.59 5.71
C ARG A 15 -9.19 -0.49 4.44
N GLU A 16 -10.48 -0.21 4.57
CA GLU A 16 -11.38 -0.13 3.42
C GLU A 16 -11.01 1.04 2.51
N GLN A 17 -10.81 2.22 3.09
CA GLN A 17 -10.41 3.41 2.34
C GLN A 17 -9.04 3.21 1.66
N LEU A 18 -8.06 2.64 2.35
CA LEU A 18 -6.75 2.35 1.78
C LEU A 18 -6.84 1.30 0.66
N ALA A 19 -7.68 0.28 0.81
CA ALA A 19 -7.89 -0.70 -0.26
C ALA A 19 -8.49 -0.04 -1.51
N GLU A 20 -9.48 0.84 -1.33
CA GLU A 20 -10.07 1.59 -2.44
C GLU A 20 -9.04 2.49 -3.15
N VAL A 21 -8.25 3.25 -2.39
CA VAL A 21 -7.19 4.09 -2.93
C VAL A 21 -6.18 3.25 -3.72
N ILE A 22 -5.70 2.14 -3.16
CA ILE A 22 -4.76 1.24 -3.83
C ILE A 22 -5.38 0.69 -5.13
N TYR A 23 -6.64 0.23 -5.10
CA TYR A 23 -7.30 -0.24 -6.32
C TYR A 23 -7.42 0.86 -7.39
N ASN A 24 -7.72 2.09 -6.97
CA ASN A 24 -7.79 3.23 -7.89
C ASN A 24 -6.42 3.55 -8.49
N SER A 25 -5.36 3.58 -7.68
CA SER A 25 -4.00 3.85 -8.16
C SER A 25 -3.51 2.75 -9.11
N LEU A 26 -3.80 1.48 -8.83
CA LEU A 26 -3.49 0.38 -9.75
C LEU A 26 -4.27 0.48 -11.06
N HIS A 27 -5.54 0.88 -11.00
CA HIS A 27 -6.34 1.05 -12.20
C HIS A 27 -5.82 2.21 -13.06
N LEU A 28 -5.60 3.37 -12.45
CA LEU A 28 -5.13 4.57 -13.16
C LEU A 28 -3.67 4.46 -13.63
N GLY A 29 -2.82 3.77 -12.87
CA GLY A 29 -1.39 3.68 -13.17
C GLY A 29 -1.00 2.48 -14.02
N LEU A 30 -1.74 1.37 -13.95
CA LEU A 30 -1.37 0.08 -14.57
C LEU A 30 -2.50 -0.57 -15.38
N ASP A 31 -3.66 0.09 -15.55
CA ASP A 31 -4.86 -0.47 -16.19
C ASP A 31 -5.34 -1.80 -15.58
N ILE A 32 -5.01 -2.04 -14.30
CA ILE A 32 -5.44 -3.24 -13.59
C ILE A 32 -6.89 -3.03 -13.11
N PRO A 33 -7.85 -3.91 -13.45
CA PRO A 33 -9.21 -3.76 -12.97
C PRO A 33 -9.29 -3.90 -11.44
N LYS A 34 -10.16 -3.08 -10.81
CA LYS A 34 -10.38 -3.13 -9.36
C LYS A 34 -10.78 -4.54 -8.91
N GLY A 35 -10.27 -4.99 -7.77
CA GLY A 35 -10.53 -6.33 -7.23
C GLY A 35 -9.75 -7.47 -7.88
N LYS A 36 -8.90 -7.22 -8.90
CA LYS A 36 -8.07 -8.27 -9.53
C LYS A 36 -6.75 -8.54 -8.80
N HIS A 37 -6.34 -7.68 -7.87
CA HIS A 37 -5.16 -7.89 -7.04
C HIS A 37 -5.57 -8.09 -5.59
N ALA A 38 -5.04 -9.14 -4.95
CA ALA A 38 -5.21 -9.33 -3.52
C ALA A 38 -4.42 -8.26 -2.75
N ILE A 39 -5.10 -7.59 -1.81
CA ILE A 39 -4.53 -6.67 -0.83
C ILE A 39 -4.63 -7.32 0.54
N ARG A 40 -3.51 -7.43 1.24
CA ARG A 40 -3.43 -7.94 2.61
C ARG A 40 -3.00 -6.83 3.55
N PHE A 41 -3.71 -6.68 4.66
CA PHE A 41 -3.34 -5.75 5.72
C PHE A 41 -2.68 -6.51 6.88
N LEU A 42 -1.50 -6.04 7.30
CA LEU A 42 -0.81 -6.48 8.49
C LEU A 42 -0.80 -5.34 9.51
N CYS A 43 -1.75 -5.42 10.42
CA CYS A 43 -1.89 -4.50 11.54
C CYS A 43 -0.98 -4.96 12.68
N LEU A 44 0.10 -4.23 12.91
CA LEU A 44 1.15 -4.59 13.86
C LEU A 44 0.91 -3.93 15.21
N GLU A 45 1.21 -4.63 16.30
CA GLU A 45 1.31 -4.00 17.62
C GLU A 45 2.57 -3.13 17.69
N LYS A 46 2.63 -2.21 18.66
CA LYS A 46 3.71 -1.21 18.74
C LYS A 46 5.07 -1.84 18.95
N GLU A 47 5.10 -2.94 19.69
CA GLU A 47 6.28 -3.71 20.05
C GLU A 47 6.87 -4.46 18.84
N ASP A 48 6.07 -4.70 17.80
CA ASP A 48 6.45 -5.42 16.59
C ASP A 48 6.78 -4.49 15.41
N PHE A 49 6.63 -3.17 15.56
CA PHE A 49 6.75 -2.21 14.46
C PHE A 49 7.72 -1.07 14.74
N TYR A 50 9.01 -1.33 14.47
CA TYR A 50 10.09 -0.35 14.53
C TYR A 50 10.20 0.42 13.21
N TYR A 51 9.50 1.54 13.11
CA TYR A 51 9.63 2.49 12.01
C TYR A 51 10.64 3.61 12.33
N PRO A 52 11.14 4.36 11.32
CA PRO A 52 12.17 5.38 11.55
C PRO A 52 11.77 6.42 12.62
N PHE A 53 12.75 6.83 13.44
CA PHE A 53 12.50 7.71 14.60
C PHE A 53 11.93 9.09 14.23
N ASP A 54 12.08 9.53 12.98
CA ASP A 54 11.58 10.79 12.45
C ASP A 54 10.19 10.68 11.79
N ARG A 55 9.47 9.58 12.06
CA ARG A 55 8.12 9.30 11.53
C ARG A 55 7.09 9.20 12.66
N SER A 56 5.84 9.48 12.33
CA SER A 56 4.72 9.38 13.27
C SER A 56 4.14 7.95 13.30
N ASP A 57 3.23 7.70 14.25
CA ASP A 57 2.46 6.45 14.33
C ASP A 57 1.65 6.14 13.04
N ASP A 58 1.41 7.14 12.18
CA ASP A 58 0.75 6.95 10.89
C ASP A 58 1.67 6.35 9.80
N TYR A 59 2.92 6.00 10.15
CA TYR A 59 3.84 5.36 9.23
C TYR A 59 3.25 4.07 8.65
N THR A 60 3.22 3.99 7.32
CA THR A 60 2.62 2.89 6.58
C THR A 60 3.58 2.43 5.49
N VAL A 61 3.81 1.12 5.40
CA VAL A 61 4.62 0.51 4.35
C VAL A 61 3.70 -0.20 3.38
N ILE A 62 3.87 0.04 2.08
CA ILE A 62 3.11 -0.64 1.03
C ILE A 62 4.09 -1.41 0.15
N GLU A 63 4.02 -2.74 0.21
CA GLU A 63 4.80 -3.65 -0.62
C GLU A 63 3.95 -4.09 -1.82
N ILE A 64 4.41 -3.80 -3.05
CA ILE A 64 3.71 -4.12 -4.29
C ILE A 64 4.54 -5.14 -5.09
N ASN A 65 4.09 -6.40 -5.10
CA ASN A 65 4.69 -7.44 -5.93
C ASN A 65 4.05 -7.44 -7.32
N LEU A 66 4.82 -7.08 -8.34
CA LEU A 66 4.44 -7.11 -9.77
C LEU A 66 5.33 -8.10 -10.53
N MET A 67 4.78 -8.76 -11.55
CA MET A 67 5.57 -9.56 -12.48
C MET A 67 6.55 -8.65 -13.25
N ALA A 68 7.75 -9.16 -13.50
CA ALA A 68 8.75 -8.46 -14.32
C ALA A 68 8.22 -8.23 -15.76
N GLY A 69 8.69 -7.16 -16.42
CA GLY A 69 8.30 -6.80 -17.79
C GLY A 69 7.42 -5.55 -17.91
N ARG A 70 7.00 -4.94 -16.80
CA ARG A 70 6.37 -3.61 -16.80
C ARG A 70 7.46 -2.54 -16.76
N MET A 71 7.45 -1.61 -17.73
CA MET A 71 8.47 -0.57 -17.92
C MET A 71 8.68 0.29 -16.66
N GLU A 72 9.91 0.77 -16.45
CA GLU A 72 10.29 1.65 -15.35
C GLU A 72 9.38 2.89 -15.20
N GLY A 73 8.88 3.42 -16.32
CA GLY A 73 7.98 4.58 -16.33
C GLY A 73 6.68 4.36 -15.56
N THR A 74 6.17 3.13 -15.52
CA THR A 74 4.91 2.80 -14.86
C THR A 74 5.05 2.69 -13.34
N LYS A 75 6.28 2.48 -12.83
CA LYS A 75 6.57 2.49 -11.39
C LYS A 75 6.47 3.91 -10.82
N LYS A 76 7.00 4.91 -11.52
CA LYS A 76 6.98 6.33 -11.09
C LYS A 76 5.57 6.94 -11.05
N THR A 77 4.62 6.43 -11.84
CA THR A 77 3.23 6.93 -11.87
C THR A 77 2.42 6.45 -10.66
N LEU A 78 2.70 5.25 -10.15
CA LEU A 78 2.06 4.73 -8.93
C LEU A 78 2.48 5.52 -7.69
N ASP A 79 3.77 5.82 -7.56
CA ASP A 79 4.30 6.57 -6.40
C ASP A 79 3.65 7.95 -6.22
N LYS A 80 3.25 8.60 -7.32
CA LYS A 80 2.63 9.94 -7.30
C LYS A 80 1.13 9.94 -7.03
N ASN A 81 0.43 8.84 -7.30
CA ASN A 81 -1.04 8.76 -7.26
C ASN A 81 -1.57 7.94 -6.08
N ALA A 82 -0.70 7.44 -5.21
CA ALA A 82 -1.05 6.57 -4.08
C ALA A 82 -1.11 7.30 -2.72
N ILE A 83 -0.92 8.63 -2.71
CA ILE A 83 -0.83 9.45 -1.49
C ILE A 83 -1.52 10.79 -1.72
#